data_AF-A0A7C1TIH8-F1
#
_entry.id   AF-A0A7C1TIH8-F1
#
_cell.length_a   1.000
_cell.length_b   1.000
_cell.length_c   1.000
_cell.angle_alpha   90.00
_cell.angle_beta   90.00
_cell.angle_gamma   90.00
#
_symmetry.space_group_name_H-M   'P 1'
#
loop_
_entity.id
_entity.type
_entity.pdbx_description
1 polymer ?
#
loop_
_entity_poly.entity_id
_entity_poly.type
_entity_poly.pdbx_seq_one_letter_code
_entity_poly.pdbx_strand_id
1 'polypeptide(L)'
;MKRSSSEYRSWSLDDWCEIVRSLNVDSLTAWANASRSTYNRAVALGRQREIARRLGWLPRLENGEMEKLTDDEFVLRFRERGVESITDMWRCAQHWCEFLRREERLEGVAERLGFGYVIERHPADLDYYLERCKRIGDIAAWCRLDKTAAEAARKHGLMEELRKFAPQRPNVGYPSKGGPCRSLPELAVARLLEANDIGFVTQFQYPFTFPRGNRRHSESDFYLTEEGAFVEVWSVTLDEESPFWTEYVVRRRFKSEMCRKFNLRLIEIEGALLFRKRPEIYLDHIHDVFSSAGIPLMVRLEGWGALCPEYVEKKRGEGD
;
A
#
# COMPACT_ATOMS: atom_id res chain seq x y z
N MET A 1 19.50 12.71 -32.13
CA MET A 1 20.49 11.69 -32.58
C MET A 1 20.80 10.78 -31.38
N LYS A 2 20.53 9.47 -31.45
CA LYS A 2 20.82 8.54 -30.34
C LYS A 2 22.32 8.22 -30.34
N ARG A 3 23.04 8.71 -29.33
CA ARG A 3 24.46 8.43 -29.11
C ARG A 3 24.68 6.98 -28.68
N SER A 4 25.80 6.39 -29.09
CA SER A 4 26.09 4.98 -28.86
C SER A 4 26.52 4.71 -27.41
N SER A 5 26.39 3.45 -26.99
CA SER A 5 26.74 3.02 -25.64
C SER A 5 28.22 3.25 -25.26
N SER A 6 29.13 3.17 -26.25
CA SER A 6 30.57 3.40 -26.08
C SER A 6 30.90 4.89 -25.92
N GLU A 7 30.19 5.78 -26.62
CA GLU A 7 30.38 7.23 -26.51
C GLU A 7 30.16 7.71 -25.06
N TYR A 8 29.08 7.29 -24.40
CA TYR A 8 28.80 7.69 -23.01
C TYR A 8 29.88 7.25 -22.00
N ARG A 9 30.62 6.17 -22.29
CA ARG A 9 31.69 5.69 -21.41
C ARG A 9 32.96 6.54 -21.53
N SER A 10 33.18 7.14 -22.70
CA SER A 10 34.33 8.00 -22.98
C SER A 10 34.20 9.42 -22.42
N TRP A 11 32.99 9.83 -22.04
CA TRP A 11 32.74 11.19 -21.52
C TRP A 11 33.41 11.42 -20.17
N SER A 12 33.97 12.60 -19.98
CA SER A 12 34.33 13.14 -18.67
C SER A 12 33.07 13.59 -17.91
N LEU A 13 33.21 13.88 -16.62
CA LEU A 13 32.11 14.46 -15.84
C LEU A 13 31.68 15.85 -16.37
N ASP A 14 32.61 16.60 -16.96
CA ASP A 14 32.30 17.92 -17.52
C ASP A 14 31.47 17.79 -18.81
N ASP A 15 31.77 16.81 -19.68
CA ASP A 15 30.93 16.49 -20.86
C ASP A 15 29.51 16.10 -20.44
N TRP A 16 29.38 15.31 -19.37
CA TRP A 16 28.08 14.97 -18.79
C TRP A 16 27.34 16.21 -18.30
N CYS A 17 28.02 17.10 -17.58
CA CYS A 17 27.42 18.33 -17.07
C CYS A 17 26.98 19.27 -18.20
N GLU A 18 27.76 19.40 -19.26
CA GLU A 18 27.40 20.21 -20.43
C GLU A 18 26.13 19.70 -21.11
N ILE A 19 26.04 18.39 -21.34
CA ILE A 19 24.85 17.77 -21.93
C ILE A 19 23.63 17.99 -21.03
N VAL A 20 23.78 17.83 -19.71
CA VAL A 20 22.66 18.03 -18.79
C VAL A 20 22.24 19.50 -18.70
N ARG A 21 23.18 20.45 -18.73
CA ARG A 21 22.88 21.89 -18.82
C ARG A 21 22.12 22.24 -20.10
N SER A 22 22.47 21.62 -21.23
CA SER A 22 21.77 21.85 -22.51
C SER A 22 20.29 21.44 -22.50
N LEU A 23 19.87 20.62 -21.52
CA LEU A 23 18.48 20.23 -21.32
C LEU A 23 17.67 21.29 -20.53
N ASN A 24 18.30 22.35 -20.02
CA ASN A 24 17.68 23.40 -19.19
C ASN A 24 16.86 22.84 -18.00
N VAL A 25 17.45 21.90 -17.27
CA VAL A 25 16.86 21.27 -16.07
C VAL A 25 17.64 21.66 -14.82
N ASP A 26 17.00 21.58 -13.65
CA ASP A 26 17.53 22.05 -12.36
C ASP A 26 17.50 20.97 -11.24
N SER A 27 17.07 19.75 -11.57
CA SER A 27 16.92 18.66 -10.61
C SER A 27 17.08 17.29 -11.26
N LEU A 28 17.35 16.25 -10.44
CA LEU A 28 17.43 14.86 -10.90
C LEU A 28 16.11 14.40 -11.54
N THR A 29 14.97 14.78 -10.96
CA THR A 29 13.64 14.44 -11.49
C THR A 29 13.38 15.13 -12.82
N ALA A 30 13.69 16.43 -12.93
CA ALA A 30 13.56 17.17 -14.18
C ALA A 30 14.46 16.56 -15.27
N TRP A 31 15.69 16.16 -14.94
CA TRP A 31 16.58 15.47 -15.87
C TRP A 31 16.02 14.11 -16.32
N ALA A 32 15.51 13.28 -15.40
CA ALA A 32 14.91 11.99 -15.72
C ALA A 32 13.73 12.12 -16.70
N ASN A 33 12.94 13.19 -16.56
CA ASN A 33 11.79 13.48 -17.41
C ASN A 33 12.21 14.05 -18.77
N ALA A 34 13.13 15.01 -18.79
CA ALA A 34 13.59 15.65 -20.02
C ALA A 34 14.40 14.69 -20.91
N SER A 35 15.17 13.77 -20.31
CA SER A 35 15.99 12.82 -21.06
C SER A 35 16.24 11.52 -20.29
N ARG A 36 15.22 10.66 -20.26
CA ARG A 36 15.29 9.34 -19.60
C ARG A 36 16.47 8.48 -20.06
N SER A 37 16.89 8.59 -21.33
CA SER A 37 18.02 7.83 -21.86
C SER A 37 19.37 8.25 -21.27
N THR A 38 19.61 9.56 -21.14
CA THR A 38 20.88 10.07 -20.60
C THR A 38 20.93 9.87 -19.09
N TYR A 39 19.81 10.10 -18.40
CA TYR A 39 19.66 9.84 -16.97
C TYR A 39 19.93 8.37 -16.61
N ASN A 40 19.24 7.42 -17.25
CA ASN A 40 19.42 5.98 -16.97
C ASN A 40 20.86 5.52 -17.27
N ARG A 41 21.51 6.12 -18.27
CA ARG A 41 22.89 5.80 -18.61
C ARG A 41 23.88 6.32 -17.56
N ALA A 42 23.66 7.53 -17.05
CA ALA A 42 24.43 8.07 -15.93
C ALA A 42 24.23 7.25 -14.65
N VAL A 43 23.02 6.73 -14.42
CA VAL A 43 22.73 5.80 -13.30
C VAL A 43 23.49 4.49 -13.48
N ALA A 44 23.40 3.86 -14.66
CA ALA A 44 24.09 2.60 -14.94
C ALA A 44 25.63 2.70 -14.86
N LEU A 45 26.19 3.88 -15.11
CA LEU A 45 27.62 4.16 -14.98
C LEU A 45 28.01 4.67 -13.59
N GLY A 46 27.07 4.81 -12.65
CA GLY A 46 27.33 5.29 -11.29
C GLY A 46 27.70 6.78 -11.18
N ARG A 47 27.50 7.57 -12.25
CA ARG A 47 27.94 8.98 -12.34
C ARG A 47 26.85 10.01 -12.03
N GLN A 48 25.59 9.58 -12.00
CA GLN A 48 24.41 10.44 -11.83
C GLN A 48 24.54 11.40 -10.62
N ARG A 49 24.92 10.87 -9.44
CA ARG A 49 25.05 11.68 -8.21
C ARG A 49 26.18 12.70 -8.29
N GLU A 50 27.30 12.34 -8.92
CA GLU A 50 28.45 13.23 -9.06
C GLU A 50 28.18 14.38 -10.04
N ILE A 51 27.48 14.09 -11.14
CA ILE A 51 26.97 15.08 -12.09
C ILE A 51 26.03 16.06 -11.37
N ALA A 52 25.05 15.56 -10.63
CA ALA A 52 24.10 16.39 -9.90
C ALA A 52 24.76 17.28 -8.83
N ARG A 53 25.82 16.81 -8.17
CA ARG A 53 26.64 17.64 -7.26
C ARG A 53 27.40 18.74 -7.99
N ARG A 54 27.96 18.44 -9.16
CA ARG A 54 28.74 19.40 -9.97
C ARG A 54 27.86 20.45 -10.64
N LEU A 55 26.58 20.13 -10.85
CA LEU A 55 25.53 21.05 -11.29
C LEU A 55 24.87 21.83 -10.14
N GLY A 56 25.26 21.57 -8.89
CA GLY A 56 24.72 22.28 -7.71
C GLY A 56 23.31 21.84 -7.28
N TRP A 57 22.74 20.79 -7.90
CA TRP A 57 21.41 20.29 -7.55
C TRP A 57 21.40 19.45 -6.28
N LEU A 58 22.54 18.80 -6.02
CA LEU A 58 22.82 18.22 -4.73
C LEU A 58 23.85 19.12 -4.06
N PRO A 59 23.61 19.62 -2.83
CA PRO A 59 24.64 20.36 -2.12
C PRO A 59 25.91 19.50 -2.04
N ARG A 60 27.03 20.06 -2.50
CA ARG A 60 28.34 19.56 -2.12
C ARG A 60 28.50 19.89 -0.65
N LEU A 61 28.23 18.92 0.23
CA LEU A 61 28.67 19.05 1.59
C LEU A 61 30.16 18.71 1.60
N GLU A 62 30.97 19.63 2.10
CA GLU A 62 32.38 19.37 2.34
C GLU A 62 32.50 18.17 3.30
N ASN A 63 33.55 17.37 3.13
CA ASN A 63 33.78 16.20 3.97
C ASN A 63 33.77 16.61 5.46
N GLY A 64 32.89 15.99 6.25
CA GLY A 64 32.87 16.13 7.71
C GLY A 64 31.96 17.21 8.30
N GLU A 65 31.16 17.95 7.51
CA GLU A 65 30.21 18.92 8.09
C GLU A 65 29.00 18.23 8.77
N MET A 66 28.39 17.22 8.14
CA MET A 66 27.24 16.51 8.73
C MET A 66 27.60 15.75 10.00
N GLU A 67 28.85 15.28 10.09
CA GLU A 67 29.39 14.55 11.25
C GLU A 67 29.53 15.46 12.48
N LYS A 68 29.64 16.78 12.27
CA LYS A 68 29.74 17.80 13.33
C LYS A 68 28.38 18.30 13.82
N LEU A 69 27.31 18.04 13.06
CA LEU A 69 25.97 18.50 13.42
C LEU A 69 25.36 17.61 14.50
N THR A 70 24.87 18.26 15.55
CA THR A 70 24.08 17.67 16.64
C THR A 70 22.64 17.39 16.20
N ASP A 71 21.92 16.56 16.96
CA ASP A 71 20.51 16.28 16.68
C ASP A 71 19.65 17.55 16.76
N ASP A 72 19.97 18.47 17.66
CA ASP A 72 19.32 19.79 17.78
C ASP A 72 19.43 20.63 16.51
N GLU A 73 20.61 20.63 15.89
CA GLU A 73 20.85 21.35 14.64
C GLU A 73 20.10 20.71 13.47
N PHE A 74 19.98 19.38 13.45
CA PHE A 74 19.11 18.71 12.47
C PHE A 74 17.63 19.05 12.69
N VAL A 75 17.15 19.04 13.94
CA VAL A 75 15.78 19.42 14.29
C VAL A 75 15.49 20.86 13.84
N LEU A 76 16.39 21.82 14.15
CA LEU A 76 16.23 23.22 13.74
C LEU A 76 16.13 23.34 12.21
N ARG A 77 17.05 22.71 11.48
CA ARG A 77 17.07 22.77 10.01
C ARG A 77 15.86 22.11 9.36
N PHE A 78 15.30 21.04 9.96
CA PHE A 78 14.06 20.44 9.48
C PHE A 78 12.84 21.34 9.75
N ARG A 79 12.79 22.03 10.89
CA ARG A 79 11.74 23.02 11.19
C ARG A 79 11.78 24.20 10.23
N GLU A 80 12.97 24.72 9.94
CA GLU A 80 13.17 25.80 8.95
C GLU A 80 12.69 25.41 7.55
N ARG A 81 12.71 24.12 7.23
CA ARG A 81 12.21 23.56 5.97
C ARG A 81 10.71 23.28 5.96
N GLY A 82 9.98 23.61 7.04
CA GLY A 82 8.54 23.39 7.14
C GLY A 82 8.15 21.91 7.06
N VAL A 83 9.01 21.03 7.58
CA VAL A 83 8.69 19.61 7.64
C VAL A 83 7.57 19.38 8.64
N GLU A 84 6.55 18.63 8.24
CA GLU A 84 5.39 18.25 9.08
C GLU A 84 5.27 16.72 9.25
N SER A 85 6.11 15.95 8.56
CA SER A 85 6.14 14.48 8.66
C SER A 85 7.51 13.90 8.30
N ILE A 86 7.74 12.63 8.66
CA ILE A 86 8.92 11.85 8.22
C ILE A 86 9.02 11.78 6.70
N THR A 87 7.88 11.64 6.01
CA THR A 87 7.86 11.62 4.55
C THR A 87 8.39 12.95 4.01
N ASP A 88 8.06 14.07 4.67
CA ASP A 88 8.58 15.38 4.31
C ASP A 88 10.06 15.51 4.63
N MET A 89 10.56 14.92 5.73
CA MET A 89 12.01 14.84 6.00
C MET A 89 12.75 14.18 4.83
N TRP A 90 12.27 13.01 4.39
CA TRP A 90 12.86 12.27 3.28
C TRP A 90 12.72 13.01 1.94
N ARG A 91 11.61 13.71 1.71
CA ARG A 91 11.40 14.51 0.48
C ARG A 91 12.26 15.77 0.45
N CYS A 92 12.34 16.50 1.55
CA CYS A 92 13.03 17.78 1.61
C CYS A 92 14.55 17.62 1.73
N ALA A 93 15.02 16.56 2.40
CA ALA A 93 16.44 16.34 2.67
C ALA A 93 16.79 14.85 2.83
N GLN A 94 16.49 14.04 1.80
CA GLN A 94 16.82 12.60 1.74
C GLN A 94 18.23 12.26 2.25
N HIS A 95 19.24 13.06 1.88
CA HIS A 95 20.63 12.82 2.23
C HIS A 95 20.91 13.00 3.74
N TRP A 96 20.20 13.90 4.44
CA TRP A 96 20.27 14.01 5.90
C TRP A 96 19.62 12.80 6.55
N CYS A 97 18.48 12.35 6.03
CA CYS A 97 17.80 11.15 6.53
C CYS A 97 18.64 9.89 6.30
N GLU A 98 19.33 9.76 5.16
CA GLU A 98 20.25 8.65 4.89
C GLU A 98 21.43 8.63 5.88
N PHE A 99 22.02 9.79 6.17
CA PHE A 99 23.08 9.93 7.17
C PHE A 99 22.60 9.59 8.57
N LEU A 100 21.55 10.28 9.04
CA LEU A 100 20.98 10.05 10.37
C LEU A 100 20.53 8.60 10.56
N ARG A 101 20.02 7.94 9.52
CA ARG A 101 19.67 6.51 9.58
C ARG A 101 20.90 5.62 9.73
N ARG A 102 22.01 5.94 9.06
CA ARG A 102 23.26 5.17 9.15
C ARG A 102 23.89 5.30 10.54
N GLU A 103 23.79 6.49 11.12
CA GLU A 103 24.30 6.77 12.47
C GLU A 103 23.30 6.41 13.60
N GLU A 104 22.17 5.76 13.28
CA GLU A 104 21.11 5.40 14.24
C GLU A 104 20.50 6.59 15.01
N ARG A 105 20.56 7.80 14.43
CA ARG A 105 20.10 9.08 15.01
C ARG A 105 18.78 9.60 14.45
N LEU A 106 18.29 9.01 13.35
CA LEU A 106 17.09 9.49 12.65
C LEU A 106 15.85 9.51 13.54
N GLU A 107 15.73 8.53 14.43
CA GLU A 107 14.59 8.35 15.33
C GLU A 107 14.53 9.47 16.37
N GLY A 108 15.64 9.76 17.04
CA GLY A 108 15.72 10.83 18.02
C GLY A 108 15.44 12.21 17.42
N VAL A 109 15.91 12.45 16.19
CA VAL A 109 15.59 13.70 15.47
C VAL A 109 14.10 13.78 15.11
N ALA A 110 13.50 12.69 14.63
CA ALA A 110 12.08 12.66 14.27
C ALA A 110 11.16 12.82 15.49
N GLU A 111 11.47 12.16 16.61
CA GLU A 111 10.74 12.28 17.88
C GLU A 111 10.76 13.72 18.39
N ARG A 112 11.93 14.38 18.37
CA ARG A 112 12.09 15.79 18.79
C ARG A 112 11.39 16.79 17.87
N LEU A 113 11.10 16.41 16.63
CA LEU A 113 10.26 17.16 15.72
C LEU A 113 8.76 16.98 15.99
N GLY A 114 8.38 16.13 16.95
CA GLY A 114 6.99 15.80 17.25
C GLY A 114 6.38 14.80 16.28
N PHE A 115 7.21 14.19 15.43
CA PHE A 115 6.78 13.10 14.58
C PHE A 115 6.98 11.81 15.37
N GLY A 116 5.89 11.14 15.69
CA GLY A 116 5.94 9.79 16.25
C GLY A 116 6.58 8.84 15.26
N TYR A 117 7.92 8.74 15.28
CA TYR A 117 8.66 7.64 14.69
C TYR A 117 8.49 6.47 15.65
N VAL A 118 7.31 5.87 15.69
CA VAL A 118 7.24 4.50 16.19
C VAL A 118 7.85 3.67 15.07
N ILE A 119 9.19 3.54 15.06
CA ILE A 119 9.73 2.26 14.61
C ILE A 119 9.07 1.27 15.56
N GLU A 120 8.05 0.59 15.06
CA GLU A 120 7.78 -0.72 15.60
C GLU A 120 9.08 -1.49 15.40
N ARG A 121 9.86 -1.60 16.47
CA ARG A 121 11.08 -2.40 16.46
C ARG A 121 10.63 -3.82 16.22
N HIS A 122 10.77 -4.29 15.00
CA HIS A 122 10.41 -5.65 14.64
C HIS A 122 11.62 -6.56 14.92
N PRO A 123 11.59 -7.36 16.00
CA PRO A 123 12.70 -8.23 16.36
C PRO A 123 12.94 -9.29 15.26
N ALA A 124 14.14 -9.87 15.24
CA ALA A 124 14.44 -11.06 14.44
C ALA A 124 13.89 -12.31 15.15
N ASP A 125 12.59 -12.31 15.44
CA ASP A 125 11.89 -13.36 16.19
C ASP A 125 10.68 -13.83 15.38
N LEU A 126 10.65 -15.12 15.05
CA LEU A 126 9.57 -15.72 14.27
C LEU A 126 8.22 -15.64 15.00
N ASP A 127 8.21 -15.85 16.32
CA ASP A 127 6.98 -15.93 17.10
C ASP A 127 6.26 -14.58 17.16
N TYR A 128 7.03 -13.48 17.21
CA TYR A 128 6.53 -12.12 17.09
C TYR A 128 5.71 -11.91 15.80
N TYR A 129 6.23 -12.33 14.65
CA TYR A 129 5.51 -12.16 13.38
C TYR A 129 4.35 -13.16 13.23
N LEU A 130 4.48 -14.38 13.76
CA LEU A 130 3.40 -15.36 13.77
C LEU A 130 2.20 -14.86 14.57
N GLU A 131 2.42 -14.26 15.73
CA GLU A 131 1.35 -13.67 16.53
C GLU A 131 0.61 -12.58 15.75
N ARG A 132 1.34 -11.67 15.09
CA ARG A 132 0.75 -10.62 14.25
C ARG A 132 -0.02 -11.18 13.05
N CYS A 133 0.51 -12.21 12.39
CA CYS A 133 -0.20 -12.91 11.31
C CYS A 133 -1.47 -13.60 11.84
N LYS A 134 -1.42 -14.22 13.03
CA LYS A 134 -2.57 -14.91 13.65
C LYS A 134 -3.74 -13.97 13.91
N ARG A 135 -3.49 -12.72 14.30
CA ARG A 135 -4.54 -11.71 14.48
C ARG A 135 -5.34 -11.43 13.21
N ILE A 136 -4.71 -11.58 12.05
CA ILE A 136 -5.33 -11.37 10.73
C ILE A 136 -5.85 -12.68 10.13
N GLY A 137 -5.26 -13.81 10.52
CA GLY A 137 -5.62 -15.14 10.03
C GLY A 137 -5.35 -15.38 8.54
N ASP A 138 -4.58 -14.50 7.90
CA ASP A 138 -4.08 -14.66 6.54
C ASP A 138 -2.75 -13.91 6.37
N ILE A 139 -1.66 -14.66 6.14
CA ILE A 139 -0.33 -14.09 5.88
C ILE A 139 -0.31 -13.16 4.67
N ALA A 140 -1.07 -13.45 3.62
CA ALA A 140 -1.08 -12.62 2.41
C ALA A 140 -1.72 -11.26 2.68
N ALA A 141 -2.81 -11.24 3.45
CA ALA A 141 -3.44 -10.01 3.88
C ALA A 141 -2.60 -9.25 4.91
N TRP A 142 -2.00 -9.95 5.88
CA TRP A 142 -1.07 -9.34 6.84
C TRP A 142 0.07 -8.60 6.14
N CYS A 143 0.70 -9.22 5.13
CA CYS A 143 1.77 -8.59 4.36
C CYS A 143 1.37 -7.26 3.70
N ARG A 144 0.07 -7.07 3.42
CA ARG A 144 -0.47 -5.85 2.81
C ARG A 144 -0.84 -4.80 3.85
N LEU A 145 -1.37 -5.24 4.98
CA LEU A 145 -1.82 -4.39 6.08
C LEU A 145 -0.66 -3.85 6.91
N ASP A 146 0.39 -4.65 7.09
CA ASP A 146 1.57 -4.34 7.88
C ASP A 146 2.83 -4.50 7.03
N LYS A 147 2.95 -3.63 6.01
CA LYS A 147 4.07 -3.67 5.04
C LYS A 147 5.42 -3.55 5.73
N THR A 148 5.51 -2.71 6.77
CA THR A 148 6.74 -2.48 7.53
C THR A 148 7.18 -3.75 8.25
N ALA A 149 6.29 -4.44 8.97
CA ALA A 149 6.63 -5.70 9.62
C ALA A 149 6.97 -6.80 8.61
N ALA A 150 6.25 -6.87 7.49
CA ALA A 150 6.52 -7.85 6.43
C ALA A 150 7.88 -7.64 5.75
N GLU A 151 8.29 -6.38 5.55
CA GLU A 151 9.62 -6.04 5.05
C GLU A 151 10.72 -6.36 6.07
N ALA A 152 10.48 -6.10 7.36
CA ALA A 152 11.40 -6.48 8.42
C ALA A 152 11.58 -8.01 8.50
N ALA A 153 10.49 -8.78 8.50
CA ALA A 153 10.53 -10.24 8.46
C ALA A 153 11.31 -10.76 7.24
N ARG A 154 11.15 -10.12 6.07
CA ARG A 154 11.91 -10.44 4.86
C ARG A 154 13.40 -10.16 5.04
N LYS A 155 13.76 -9.01 5.62
CA LYS A 155 15.15 -8.63 5.89
C LYS A 155 15.83 -9.61 6.86
N HIS A 156 15.07 -10.15 7.82
CA HIS A 156 15.55 -11.17 8.76
C HIS A 156 15.53 -12.61 8.21
N GLY A 157 15.08 -12.82 6.96
CA GLY A 157 15.02 -14.16 6.35
C GLY A 157 13.90 -15.06 6.85
N LEU A 158 12.92 -14.52 7.61
CA LEU A 158 11.89 -15.30 8.30
C LEU A 158 10.67 -15.65 7.43
N MET A 159 10.59 -15.11 6.21
CA MET A 159 9.40 -15.26 5.35
C MET A 159 9.09 -16.69 4.94
N GLU A 160 10.10 -17.56 4.80
CA GLU A 160 9.88 -18.95 4.44
C GLU A 160 9.21 -19.72 5.59
N GLU A 161 9.70 -19.53 6.82
CA GLU A 161 9.11 -20.13 8.02
C GLU A 161 7.74 -19.56 8.31
N LEU A 162 7.54 -18.25 8.14
CA LEU A 162 6.22 -17.64 8.27
C LEU A 162 5.20 -18.27 7.31
N ARG A 163 5.56 -18.54 6.06
CA ARG A 163 4.63 -19.20 5.12
C ARG A 163 4.26 -20.63 5.52
N LYS A 164 5.13 -21.33 6.25
CA LYS A 164 4.89 -22.69 6.76
C LYS A 164 3.94 -22.70 7.94
N PHE A 165 4.05 -21.72 8.84
CA PHE A 165 3.37 -21.74 10.14
C PHE A 165 2.26 -20.70 10.30
N ALA A 166 2.28 -19.62 9.53
CA ALA A 166 1.25 -18.60 9.61
C ALA A 166 -0.07 -19.11 9.01
N PRO A 167 -1.21 -18.61 9.48
CA PRO A 167 -2.51 -18.89 8.87
C PRO A 167 -2.53 -18.50 7.40
N GLN A 168 -3.19 -19.33 6.61
CA GLN A 168 -3.44 -19.07 5.20
C GLN A 168 -4.93 -18.84 4.99
N ARG A 169 -5.25 -18.04 3.97
CA ARG A 169 -6.62 -17.87 3.51
C ARG A 169 -7.31 -19.23 3.30
N PRO A 170 -8.53 -19.44 3.82
CA PRO A 170 -9.25 -20.70 3.58
C PRO A 170 -9.55 -20.91 2.10
N ASN A 171 -9.47 -22.17 1.64
CA ASN A 171 -9.70 -22.55 0.23
C ASN A 171 -11.08 -22.12 -0.28
N VAL A 172 -12.10 -22.20 0.57
CA VAL A 172 -13.49 -21.85 0.23
C VAL A 172 -13.81 -20.37 0.44
N GLY A 173 -12.91 -19.58 1.05
CA GLY A 173 -13.17 -18.20 1.50
C GLY A 173 -13.43 -18.09 3.01
N TYR A 174 -13.53 -16.86 3.51
CA TYR A 174 -13.77 -16.59 4.92
C TYR A 174 -15.25 -16.84 5.26
N PRO A 175 -15.57 -17.64 6.29
CA PRO A 175 -16.94 -17.97 6.64
C PRO A 175 -17.72 -16.74 7.14
N SER A 176 -19.00 -16.64 6.75
CA SER A 176 -19.97 -15.65 7.24
C SER A 176 -21.40 -16.24 7.19
N LYS A 177 -22.37 -15.58 7.83
CA LYS A 177 -23.79 -15.97 7.89
C LYS A 177 -24.42 -16.10 6.50
N GLY A 178 -24.02 -15.25 5.55
CA GLY A 178 -24.52 -15.27 4.16
C GLY A 178 -23.70 -16.11 3.18
N GLY A 179 -22.72 -16.88 3.66
CA GLY A 179 -21.82 -17.70 2.84
C GLY A 179 -20.37 -17.19 2.82
N PRO A 180 -19.48 -17.81 2.04
CA PRO A 180 -18.05 -17.51 2.11
C PRO A 180 -17.66 -16.22 1.38
N CYS A 181 -16.97 -15.33 2.09
CA CYS A 181 -16.36 -14.10 1.58
C CYS A 181 -15.00 -14.39 0.91
N ARG A 182 -14.72 -13.75 -0.22
CA ARG A 182 -13.49 -13.95 -1.00
C ARG A 182 -12.33 -13.06 -0.55
N SER A 183 -12.54 -12.12 0.35
CA SER A 183 -11.50 -11.21 0.81
C SER A 183 -11.76 -10.71 2.23
N LEU A 184 -10.73 -10.18 2.90
CA LEU A 184 -10.92 -9.53 4.21
C LEU A 184 -11.79 -8.26 4.13
N PRO A 185 -11.68 -7.39 3.11
CA PRO A 185 -12.64 -6.30 2.92
C PRO A 185 -14.09 -6.77 2.88
N GLU A 186 -14.38 -7.88 2.18
CA GLU A 186 -15.70 -8.50 2.18
C GLU A 186 -16.08 -9.04 3.55
N LEU A 187 -15.16 -9.75 4.23
CA LEU A 187 -15.42 -10.28 5.57
C LEU A 187 -15.82 -9.17 6.56
N ALA A 188 -15.15 -8.02 6.54
CA ALA A 188 -15.51 -6.89 7.41
C ALA A 188 -16.92 -6.37 7.14
N VAL A 189 -17.33 -6.28 5.86
CA VAL A 189 -18.70 -5.92 5.49
C VAL A 189 -19.68 -6.96 6.00
N ALA A 190 -19.40 -8.25 5.80
CA ALA A 190 -20.23 -9.35 6.28
C ALA A 190 -20.43 -9.31 7.80
N ARG A 191 -19.36 -9.08 8.57
CA ARG A 191 -19.44 -8.97 10.04
C ARG A 191 -20.24 -7.75 10.49
N LEU A 192 -20.11 -6.62 9.82
CA LEU A 192 -20.94 -5.45 10.11
C LEU A 192 -22.42 -5.71 9.81
N LEU A 193 -22.73 -6.38 8.70
CA LEU A 193 -24.10 -6.80 8.37
C LEU A 193 -24.65 -7.78 9.41
N GLU A 194 -23.87 -8.78 9.82
CA GLU A 194 -24.23 -9.72 10.89
C GLU A 194 -24.50 -9.02 12.23
N ALA A 195 -23.62 -8.10 12.63
CA ALA A 195 -23.75 -7.36 13.87
C ALA A 195 -24.98 -6.44 13.90
N ASN A 196 -25.47 -6.04 12.72
CA ASN A 196 -26.68 -5.22 12.54
C ASN A 196 -27.92 -6.05 12.18
N ASP A 197 -27.81 -7.38 12.20
CA ASP A 197 -28.85 -8.34 11.79
C ASP A 197 -29.47 -8.06 10.40
N ILE A 198 -28.66 -7.55 9.47
CA ILE A 198 -29.09 -7.33 8.09
C ILE A 198 -28.94 -8.64 7.32
N GLY A 199 -30.03 -9.15 6.76
CA GLY A 199 -30.02 -10.36 5.93
C GLY A 199 -29.24 -10.16 4.62
N PHE A 200 -28.29 -11.06 4.33
CA PHE A 200 -27.53 -11.04 3.08
C PHE A 200 -27.15 -12.43 2.56
N VAL A 201 -26.87 -12.51 1.27
CA VAL A 201 -26.29 -13.68 0.59
C VAL A 201 -25.03 -13.25 -0.16
N THR A 202 -23.96 -14.02 -0.04
CA THR A 202 -22.70 -13.78 -0.77
C THR A 202 -22.77 -14.34 -2.19
N GLN A 203 -22.02 -13.74 -3.12
CA GLN A 203 -21.84 -14.27 -4.49
C GLN A 203 -23.16 -14.42 -5.28
N PHE A 204 -24.14 -13.55 -5.01
CA PHE A 204 -25.45 -13.61 -5.66
C PHE A 204 -25.37 -13.17 -7.12
N GLN A 205 -26.05 -13.90 -8.00
CA GLN A 205 -25.99 -13.66 -9.45
C GLN A 205 -26.80 -12.42 -9.85
N TYR A 206 -26.17 -11.55 -10.62
CA TYR A 206 -26.86 -10.48 -11.33
C TYR A 206 -27.75 -11.06 -12.46
N PRO A 207 -28.81 -10.34 -12.84
CA PRO A 207 -29.64 -10.70 -14.00
C PRO A 207 -28.94 -10.40 -15.35
N PHE A 208 -27.62 -10.18 -15.35
CA PHE A 208 -26.82 -9.91 -16.54
C PHE A 208 -25.48 -10.66 -16.49
N THR A 209 -24.89 -10.87 -17.67
CA THR A 209 -23.61 -11.55 -17.86
C THR A 209 -22.55 -10.56 -18.32
N PHE A 210 -21.29 -10.80 -17.94
CA PHE A 210 -20.18 -9.98 -18.43
C PHE A 210 -19.86 -10.32 -19.89
N PRO A 211 -19.70 -9.36 -20.82
CA PRO A 211 -19.66 -9.62 -22.27
C PRO A 211 -18.48 -10.47 -22.74
N ARG A 212 -17.42 -10.60 -21.92
CA ARG A 212 -16.18 -11.31 -22.25
C ARG A 212 -15.87 -12.49 -21.33
N GLY A 213 -16.81 -12.92 -20.50
CA GLY A 213 -16.65 -14.11 -19.66
C GLY A 213 -17.11 -15.39 -20.36
N ASN A 214 -16.62 -16.55 -19.89
CA ASN A 214 -17.40 -17.79 -19.99
C ASN A 214 -18.84 -17.48 -19.57
N ARG A 215 -19.86 -18.15 -20.15
CA ARG A 215 -21.33 -17.93 -19.96
C ARG A 215 -21.86 -17.94 -18.50
N ARG A 216 -21.00 -17.80 -17.49
CA ARG A 216 -21.35 -17.59 -16.09
C ARG A 216 -21.91 -16.18 -15.89
N HIS A 217 -22.97 -16.11 -15.08
CA HIS A 217 -23.55 -14.86 -14.64
C HIS A 217 -22.52 -14.00 -13.90
N SER A 218 -22.64 -12.69 -14.03
CA SER A 218 -21.89 -11.79 -13.16
C SER A 218 -22.38 -12.00 -11.73
N GLU A 219 -21.49 -12.06 -10.75
CA GLU A 219 -21.84 -12.20 -9.33
C GLU A 219 -21.53 -10.91 -8.60
N SER A 220 -22.40 -10.57 -7.66
CA SER A 220 -22.18 -9.52 -6.66
C SER A 220 -21.42 -10.09 -5.47
N ASP A 221 -20.76 -9.22 -4.71
CA ASP A 221 -20.13 -9.68 -3.46
C ASP A 221 -21.21 -9.99 -2.43
N PHE A 222 -22.24 -9.13 -2.33
CA PHE A 222 -23.42 -9.37 -1.50
C PHE A 222 -24.73 -8.97 -2.20
N TYR A 223 -25.80 -9.65 -1.81
CA TYR A 223 -27.18 -9.21 -2.03
C TYR A 223 -27.89 -9.12 -0.68
N LEU A 224 -28.37 -7.92 -0.33
CA LEU A 224 -29.12 -7.64 0.88
C LEU A 224 -30.59 -8.03 0.65
N THR A 225 -31.03 -9.11 1.30
CA THR A 225 -32.27 -9.80 0.92
C THR A 225 -33.53 -8.98 1.19
N GLU A 226 -33.55 -8.24 2.29
CA GLU A 226 -34.69 -7.41 2.70
C GLU A 226 -34.70 -6.05 1.99
N GLU A 227 -33.51 -5.55 1.66
CA GLU A 227 -33.30 -4.22 1.06
C GLU A 227 -33.35 -4.21 -0.47
N GLY A 228 -33.33 -5.40 -1.09
CA GLY A 228 -33.29 -5.55 -2.54
C GLY A 228 -32.07 -4.88 -3.17
N ALA A 229 -30.93 -4.88 -2.48
CA ALA A 229 -29.74 -4.12 -2.86
C ALA A 229 -28.53 -5.03 -3.10
N PHE A 230 -27.83 -4.78 -4.19
CA PHE A 230 -26.53 -5.39 -4.48
C PHE A 230 -25.42 -4.57 -3.84
N VAL A 231 -24.40 -5.24 -3.31
CA VAL A 231 -23.20 -4.60 -2.74
C VAL A 231 -21.97 -5.14 -3.45
N GLU A 232 -21.07 -4.22 -3.81
CA GLU A 232 -19.75 -4.53 -4.38
C GLU A 232 -18.65 -3.94 -3.51
N VAL A 233 -17.63 -4.74 -3.20
CA VAL A 233 -16.46 -4.38 -2.39
C VAL A 233 -15.22 -4.29 -3.29
N TRP A 234 -14.95 -3.08 -3.72
CA TRP A 234 -13.94 -2.69 -4.68
C TRP A 234 -12.53 -2.69 -4.05
N SER A 235 -11.82 -3.83 -4.15
CA SER A 235 -10.59 -4.07 -3.36
C SER A 235 -9.25 -3.99 -4.11
N VAL A 236 -9.24 -3.65 -5.40
CA VAL A 236 -7.96 -3.47 -6.13
C VAL A 236 -7.40 -2.11 -5.78
N THR A 237 -6.17 -2.09 -5.27
CA THR A 237 -5.43 -0.86 -5.00
C THR A 237 -5.41 0.02 -6.26
N LEU A 238 -5.99 1.23 -6.22
CA LEU A 238 -5.86 2.28 -7.25
C LEU A 238 -4.39 2.73 -7.53
N ASP A 239 -3.39 1.97 -7.10
CA ASP A 239 -2.01 2.21 -7.50
C ASP A 239 -1.96 1.66 -8.94
N GLU A 240 -1.82 2.55 -9.92
CA GLU A 240 -1.89 2.27 -11.38
C GLU A 240 -0.89 1.19 -11.86
N GLU A 241 -0.08 0.64 -10.97
CA GLU A 241 0.91 -0.40 -11.20
C GLU A 241 0.35 -1.83 -11.17
N SER A 242 -0.92 -2.03 -10.74
CA SER A 242 -1.52 -3.37 -10.78
C SER A 242 -1.75 -3.80 -12.23
N PRO A 243 -1.24 -4.97 -12.67
CA PRO A 243 -1.46 -5.47 -14.03
C PRO A 243 -2.95 -5.75 -14.32
N PHE A 244 -3.78 -5.82 -13.28
CA PHE A 244 -5.22 -6.03 -13.37
C PHE A 244 -6.04 -4.73 -13.30
N TRP A 245 -5.39 -3.56 -13.15
CA TRP A 245 -6.05 -2.27 -12.97
C TRP A 245 -7.04 -1.94 -14.10
N THR A 246 -6.60 -2.12 -15.35
CA THR A 246 -7.43 -1.83 -16.53
C THR A 246 -8.66 -2.72 -16.57
N GLU A 247 -8.50 -4.03 -16.33
CA GLU A 247 -9.63 -4.97 -16.31
C GLU A 247 -10.60 -4.64 -15.17
N TYR A 248 -10.06 -4.29 -14.00
CA TYR A 248 -10.84 -3.92 -12.83
C TYR A 248 -11.72 -2.69 -13.09
N VAL A 249 -11.17 -1.61 -13.66
CA VAL A 249 -11.94 -0.40 -14.00
C VAL A 249 -13.05 -0.72 -15.00
N VAL A 250 -12.76 -1.55 -16.01
CA VAL A 250 -13.76 -1.99 -17.00
C VAL A 250 -14.88 -2.78 -16.33
N ARG A 251 -14.56 -3.71 -15.42
CA ARG A 251 -15.56 -4.51 -14.69
C ARG A 251 -16.44 -3.66 -13.79
N ARG A 252 -15.84 -2.74 -13.01
CA ARG A 252 -16.57 -1.81 -12.15
C ARG A 252 -17.54 -0.95 -12.96
N ARG A 253 -17.04 -0.29 -14.00
CA ARG A 253 -17.85 0.54 -14.89
C ARG A 253 -19.01 -0.25 -15.50
N PHE A 254 -18.74 -1.45 -16.01
CA PHE A 254 -19.77 -2.32 -16.58
C PHE A 254 -20.86 -2.65 -15.56
N LYS A 255 -20.51 -3.11 -14.35
CA LYS A 255 -21.52 -3.46 -13.33
C LYS A 255 -22.36 -2.23 -12.95
N SER A 256 -21.75 -1.09 -12.69
CA SER A 256 -22.49 0.14 -12.34
C SER A 256 -23.42 0.60 -13.48
N GLU A 257 -22.97 0.54 -14.74
CA GLU A 257 -23.80 0.87 -15.90
C GLU A 257 -24.97 -0.10 -16.07
N MET A 258 -24.74 -1.39 -15.86
CA MET A 258 -25.79 -2.40 -15.99
C MET A 258 -26.80 -2.34 -14.86
N CYS A 259 -26.38 -2.13 -13.61
CA CYS A 259 -27.31 -1.89 -12.50
C CYS A 259 -28.20 -0.67 -12.78
N ARG A 260 -27.63 0.43 -13.29
CA ARG A 260 -28.42 1.60 -13.71
C ARG A 260 -29.43 1.25 -14.81
N LYS A 261 -28.99 0.52 -15.84
CA LYS A 261 -29.85 0.12 -16.97
C LYS A 261 -31.02 -0.76 -16.54
N PHE A 262 -30.80 -1.67 -15.60
CA PHE A 262 -31.83 -2.58 -15.08
C PHE A 262 -32.58 -2.04 -13.85
N ASN A 263 -32.33 -0.78 -13.46
CA ASN A 263 -32.89 -0.17 -12.25
C ASN A 263 -32.65 -1.01 -10.98
N LEU A 264 -31.46 -1.59 -10.86
CA LEU A 264 -31.02 -2.34 -9.68
C LEU A 264 -30.30 -1.39 -8.73
N ARG A 265 -30.62 -1.52 -7.43
CA ARG A 265 -29.95 -0.76 -6.36
C ARG A 265 -28.55 -1.35 -6.15
N LEU A 266 -27.52 -0.53 -6.36
CA LEU A 266 -26.11 -0.90 -6.18
C LEU A 266 -25.46 -0.02 -5.11
N ILE A 267 -24.83 -0.66 -4.13
CA ILE A 267 -24.06 -0.03 -3.06
C ILE A 267 -22.57 -0.33 -3.33
N GLU A 268 -21.77 0.70 -3.49
CA GLU A 268 -20.35 0.57 -3.85
C GLU A 268 -19.46 0.90 -2.66
N ILE A 269 -18.69 -0.08 -2.18
CA ILE A 269 -17.76 0.05 -1.05
C ILE A 269 -16.32 0.01 -1.57
N GLU A 270 -15.48 0.96 -1.18
CA GLU A 270 -14.08 1.00 -1.57
C GLU A 270 -13.21 0.13 -0.64
N GLY A 271 -13.18 -1.16 -0.92
CA GLY A 271 -12.38 -2.16 -0.19
C GLY A 271 -10.88 -1.87 -0.14
N ALA A 272 -10.33 -1.14 -1.11
CA ALA A 272 -8.90 -0.79 -1.11
C ALA A 272 -8.50 0.12 0.06
N LEU A 273 -9.45 0.83 0.68
CA LEU A 273 -9.19 1.68 1.84
C LEU A 273 -8.60 0.89 3.01
N LEU A 274 -9.03 -0.36 3.19
CA LEU A 274 -8.53 -1.25 4.23
C LEU A 274 -6.99 -1.37 4.21
N PHE A 275 -6.41 -1.48 3.00
CA PHE A 275 -4.97 -1.69 2.82
C PHE A 275 -4.16 -0.39 2.72
N ARG A 276 -4.81 0.75 2.49
CA ARG A 276 -4.15 2.03 2.19
C ARG A 276 -4.15 2.99 3.35
N LYS A 277 -5.14 2.86 4.21
CA LYS A 277 -5.36 3.74 5.34
C LYS A 277 -5.21 2.89 6.60
N ARG A 278 -6.30 2.55 7.26
CA ARG A 278 -6.36 1.70 8.46
C ARG A 278 -7.72 1.01 8.55
N PRO A 279 -7.86 -0.09 9.31
CA PRO A 279 -9.14 -0.75 9.55
C PRO A 279 -10.26 0.21 9.97
N GLU A 280 -9.98 1.15 10.88
CA GLU A 280 -10.99 2.07 11.43
C GLU A 280 -11.58 2.96 10.33
N ILE A 281 -10.73 3.51 9.47
CA ILE A 281 -11.15 4.35 8.34
C ILE A 281 -11.99 3.55 7.34
N TYR A 282 -11.65 2.28 7.13
CA TYR A 282 -12.44 1.42 6.25
C TYR A 282 -13.81 1.09 6.84
N LEU A 283 -13.89 0.83 8.15
CA LEU A 283 -15.16 0.58 8.83
C LEU A 283 -16.05 1.84 8.82
N ASP A 284 -15.50 3.02 9.10
CA ASP A 284 -16.24 4.28 8.98
C ASP A 284 -16.76 4.51 7.55
N HIS A 285 -15.94 4.22 6.53
CA HIS A 285 -16.36 4.28 5.12
C HIS A 285 -17.55 3.37 4.83
N ILE A 286 -17.58 2.14 5.38
CA ILE A 286 -18.72 1.23 5.23
C ILE A 286 -19.97 1.88 5.85
N HIS A 287 -19.88 2.38 7.08
CA HIS A 287 -20.99 3.08 7.75
C HIS A 287 -21.54 4.25 6.92
N ASP A 288 -20.66 5.10 6.38
CA ASP A 288 -21.05 6.27 5.59
C ASP A 288 -21.75 5.88 4.30
N VAL A 289 -21.25 4.86 3.58
CA VAL A 289 -21.84 4.37 2.33
C VAL A 289 -23.23 3.78 2.57
N PHE A 290 -23.36 2.93 3.59
CA PHE A 290 -24.65 2.31 3.94
C PHE A 290 -25.66 3.35 4.43
N SER A 291 -25.22 4.33 5.24
CA SER A 291 -26.08 5.41 5.71
C SER A 291 -26.56 6.30 4.56
N SER A 292 -25.66 6.63 3.62
CA SER A 292 -26.00 7.37 2.40
C SER A 292 -26.96 6.59 1.49
N ALA A 293 -26.90 5.27 1.53
CA ALA A 293 -27.84 4.40 0.84
C ALA A 293 -29.19 4.28 1.56
N GLY A 294 -29.37 4.85 2.76
CA GLY A 294 -30.59 4.75 3.56
C GLY A 294 -30.71 3.46 4.39
N ILE A 295 -29.59 2.77 4.65
CA ILE A 295 -29.52 1.54 5.43
C ILE A 295 -28.56 1.81 6.61
N PRO A 296 -29.00 2.49 7.68
CA PRO A 296 -28.10 2.86 8.76
C PRO A 296 -27.60 1.64 9.53
N LEU A 297 -26.28 1.54 9.70
CA LEU A 297 -25.63 0.54 10.54
C LEU A 297 -25.49 1.11 11.96
N MET A 298 -26.33 0.64 12.89
CA MET A 298 -26.43 1.13 14.27
C MET A 298 -25.31 0.58 15.17
N VAL A 299 -24.90 -0.66 14.93
CA VAL A 299 -23.80 -1.32 15.64
C VAL A 299 -22.49 -1.04 14.92
N ARG A 300 -21.52 -0.50 15.66
CA ARG A 300 -20.14 -0.31 15.21
C ARG A 300 -19.26 -1.47 15.68
N LEU A 301 -18.38 -1.93 14.81
CA LEU A 301 -17.31 -2.87 15.18
C LEU A 301 -16.00 -2.11 15.36
N GLU A 302 -15.17 -2.53 16.30
CA GLU A 302 -13.90 -1.88 16.58
C GLU A 302 -12.72 -2.57 15.90
N GLY A 303 -11.94 -1.78 15.15
CA GLY A 303 -10.61 -2.10 14.65
C GLY A 303 -10.48 -3.49 14.02
N TRP A 304 -9.61 -4.32 14.62
CA TRP A 304 -9.26 -5.65 14.13
C TRP A 304 -10.34 -6.71 14.39
N GLY A 305 -11.30 -6.45 15.28
CA GLY A 305 -12.38 -7.40 15.59
C GLY A 305 -13.28 -7.69 14.38
N ALA A 306 -13.42 -6.74 13.46
CA ALA A 306 -14.14 -6.93 12.19
C ALA A 306 -13.36 -7.76 11.16
N LEU A 307 -12.05 -7.96 11.38
CA LEU A 307 -11.13 -8.61 10.44
C LEU A 307 -10.68 -9.99 10.91
N CYS A 308 -10.96 -10.38 12.16
CA CYS A 308 -10.57 -11.68 12.71
C CYS A 308 -11.39 -12.81 12.06
N PRO A 309 -10.79 -13.68 11.24
CA PRO A 309 -11.38 -14.98 10.99
C PRO A 309 -11.28 -15.79 12.28
N GLU A 310 -12.34 -16.50 12.67
CA GLU A 310 -12.27 -17.48 13.75
C GLU A 310 -11.20 -18.52 13.36
N TYR A 311 -10.01 -18.42 13.96
CA TYR A 311 -8.87 -19.25 13.60
C TYR A 311 -9.00 -20.63 14.26
N VAL A 312 -8.90 -21.68 13.45
CA VAL A 312 -8.68 -23.05 13.94
C VAL A 312 -7.18 -23.32 13.88
N GLU A 313 -6.55 -23.53 15.03
CA GLU A 313 -5.12 -23.87 15.11
C GLU A 313 -4.79 -25.13 14.32
N LYS A 314 -3.96 -25.00 13.27
CA LYS A 314 -3.23 -26.16 12.75
C LYS A 314 -2.17 -26.57 13.78
N LYS A 315 -2.37 -27.72 14.42
CA LYS A 315 -1.36 -28.29 15.32
C LYS A 315 -0.11 -28.64 14.52
N ARG A 316 1.08 -28.30 15.06
CA ARG A 316 2.37 -28.73 14.49
C ARG A 316 2.38 -30.26 14.41
N GLY A 317 2.54 -30.80 13.20
CA GLY A 317 2.72 -32.24 12.97
C GLY A 317 1.62 -32.93 12.16
N GLU A 318 0.51 -32.25 11.85
CA GLU A 318 -0.53 -32.80 10.98
C GLU A 318 -0.43 -32.13 9.60
N GLY A 319 0.40 -32.73 8.75
CA GLY A 319 0.38 -32.51 7.30
C GLY A 319 -0.43 -33.62 6.64
N ASP A 320 -1.28 -33.24 5.70
CA ASP A 320 -1.64 -34.11 4.57
C ASP A 320 -0.51 -34.10 3.53
#